data_AF-A0A3M2G1C3-F1
#
_entry.id   AF-A0A3M2G1C3-F1
#
_cell.length_a   1.000
_cell.length_b   1.000
_cell.length_c   1.000
_cell.angle_alpha   90.00
_cell.angle_beta   90.00
_cell.angle_gamma   90.00
#
_symmetry.space_group_name_H-M   'P 1'
#
loop_
_entity.id
_entity.type
_entity.pdbx_description
1 polymer ?
#
loop_
_entity_poly.entity_id
_entity_poly.type
_entity_poly.pdbx_seq_one_letter_code
_entity_poly.pdbx_strand_id
1 'polypeptide(L)'
;MGIIPQIVSYRLEDQIYKLDFITKIYQNDSVKRIIMLSGYVHLWKIIMLQTIETVRQQLQTAEGTTKVDLLNTLSGLWRNVNLAESYQSASEALALAQQSAYTTGIMDAHNNLGVFYWSKSDYNRALEHFQRAAELALPLNDTYRLGLAWHNVGEMYRYQSNYDLAFEYHNKALHLFTQIRQVV
;
A
#
# COMPACT_ATOMS: atom_id res chain seq x y z
N MET A 1 50.45 22.63 39.57
CA MET A 1 49.01 22.73 39.24
C MET A 1 48.83 22.09 37.87
N GLY A 2 47.93 21.11 37.75
CA GLY A 2 47.93 19.97 36.83
C GLY A 2 48.35 20.17 35.36
N ILE A 3 49.28 19.33 34.91
CA ILE A 3 49.58 19.06 33.49
C ILE A 3 48.41 18.24 32.95
N ILE A 4 47.45 18.89 32.28
CA ILE A 4 46.48 18.15 31.46
C ILE A 4 47.26 17.64 30.23
N PRO A 5 47.32 16.33 29.95
CA PRO A 5 48.15 15.82 28.85
C PRO A 5 47.60 16.30 27.50
N GLN A 6 48.45 16.92 26.67
CA GLN A 6 48.14 17.37 25.29
C GLN A 6 47.45 16.31 24.42
N ILE A 7 47.59 15.01 24.74
CA ILE A 7 46.91 13.92 24.02
C ILE A 7 45.38 13.97 24.20
N VAL A 8 44.88 14.46 25.35
CA VAL A 8 43.45 14.60 25.60
C VAL A 8 42.86 15.79 24.84
N SER A 9 43.61 16.88 24.65
CA SER A 9 43.13 18.06 23.91
C SER A 9 42.99 17.79 22.42
N TYR A 10 43.95 17.10 21.80
CA TYR A 10 43.86 16.72 20.37
C TYR A 10 42.65 15.82 20.07
N ARG A 11 42.34 14.85 20.95
CA ARG A 11 41.18 13.96 20.79
C ARG A 11 39.85 14.71 20.96
N LEU A 12 39.80 15.76 21.78
CA LEU A 12 38.62 16.60 21.97
C LEU A 12 38.41 17.58 20.80
N GLU A 13 39.48 18.17 20.27
CA GLU A 13 39.41 19.07 19.10
C GLU A 13 38.86 18.36 17.86
N ASP A 14 39.35 17.14 17.56
CA ASP A 14 38.81 16.32 16.46
C ASP A 14 37.32 15.99 16.62
N GLN A 15 36.85 15.81 17.87
CA GLN A 15 35.43 15.60 18.15
C GLN A 15 34.62 16.89 18.02
N ILE A 16 35.16 18.05 18.41
CA ILE A 16 34.53 19.35 18.25
C ILE A 16 34.37 19.70 16.76
N TYR A 17 35.38 19.45 15.93
CA TYR A 17 35.28 19.66 14.48
C TYR A 17 34.23 18.77 13.82
N LYS A 18 34.14 17.50 14.23
CA LYS A 18 33.06 16.60 13.79
C LYS A 18 31.69 17.10 14.24
N LEU A 19 31.59 17.60 15.47
CA LEU A 19 30.34 18.14 16.00
C LEU A 19 29.91 19.41 15.24
N ASP A 20 30.81 20.35 14.97
CA ASP A 20 30.51 21.58 14.22
C ASP A 20 30.11 21.28 12.76
N PHE A 21 30.79 20.33 12.13
CA PHE A 21 30.43 19.84 10.79
C PHE A 21 29.03 19.20 10.76
N ILE A 22 28.73 18.32 11.73
CA ILE A 22 27.40 17.73 11.88
C ILE A 22 26.36 18.84 12.12
N THR A 23 26.64 19.81 12.99
CA THR A 23 25.71 20.90 13.31
C THR A 23 25.40 21.77 12.08
N LYS A 24 26.40 22.05 11.23
CA LYS A 24 26.21 22.73 9.93
C LYS A 24 25.38 21.91 8.94
N ILE A 25 25.58 20.59 8.87
CA ILE A 25 24.74 19.69 8.06
C ILE A 25 23.29 19.74 8.57
N TYR A 26 23.08 19.73 9.88
CA TYR A 26 21.75 19.87 10.49
C TYR A 26 21.14 21.26 10.31
N GLN A 27 21.89 22.32 10.05
CA GLN A 27 21.31 23.63 9.74
C GLN A 27 20.73 23.71 8.32
N ASN A 28 21.12 22.80 7.42
CA ASN A 28 20.57 22.74 6.07
C ASN A 28 19.16 22.13 6.08
N ASP A 29 18.15 22.93 5.77
CA ASP A 29 16.73 22.53 5.75
C ASP A 29 16.45 21.34 4.82
N SER A 30 17.22 21.19 3.73
CA SER A 30 17.08 20.06 2.82
C SER A 30 17.59 18.76 3.46
N VAL A 31 18.72 18.82 4.17
CA VAL A 31 19.28 17.64 4.85
C VAL A 31 18.43 17.23 6.05
N LYS A 32 17.93 18.19 6.83
CA LYS A 32 16.92 17.95 7.87
C LYS A 32 15.70 17.20 7.32
N ARG A 33 15.14 17.66 6.20
CA ARG A 33 13.99 17.01 5.55
C ARG A 33 14.33 15.58 5.12
N ILE A 34 15.49 15.34 4.52
CA ILE A 34 15.92 14.00 4.12
C ILE A 34 16.06 13.07 5.33
N ILE A 35 16.65 13.53 6.43
CA ILE A 35 16.80 12.74 7.66
C ILE A 35 15.42 12.43 8.28
N MET A 36 14.51 13.41 8.33
CA MET A 36 13.13 13.22 8.81
C MET A 36 12.37 12.22 7.92
N LEU A 37 12.48 12.34 6.60
CA LEU A 37 11.87 11.42 5.64
C LEU A 37 12.46 10.01 5.77
N SER A 38 13.79 9.89 5.90
CA SER A 38 14.48 8.63 6.16
C SER A 38 13.97 7.97 7.44
N GLY A 39 13.88 8.73 8.54
CA GLY A 39 13.32 8.24 9.81
C GLY A 39 11.86 7.80 9.68
N TYR A 40 11.05 8.56 8.94
CA TYR A 40 9.66 8.22 8.67
C TYR A 40 9.52 6.90 7.88
N VAL A 41 10.33 6.71 6.83
CA VAL A 41 10.35 5.46 6.04
C VAL A 41 10.70 4.26 6.91
N HIS A 42 11.70 4.39 7.79
CA HIS A 42 12.06 3.31 8.73
C HIS A 42 10.94 3.01 9.72
N LEU A 43 10.36 4.03 10.34
CA LEU A 43 9.27 3.85 11.31
C LEU A 43 8.03 3.23 10.64
N TRP A 44 7.67 3.69 9.44
CA TRP A 44 6.57 3.14 8.68
C TRP A 44 6.79 1.67 8.32
N LYS A 45 8.00 1.29 7.92
CA LYS A 45 8.36 -0.11 7.68
C LYS A 45 8.18 -0.98 8.93
N ILE A 46 8.59 -0.48 10.11
CA ILE A 46 8.42 -1.22 11.38
C ILE A 46 6.94 -1.41 11.69
N ILE A 47 6.15 -0.33 11.63
CA ILE A 47 4.70 -0.36 11.89
C ILE A 47 4.00 -1.32 10.92
N MET A 48 4.38 -1.28 9.64
CA MET A 48 3.84 -2.18 8.62
C MET A 48 4.14 -3.65 8.92
N LEU A 49 5.39 -3.99 9.28
CA LEU A 49 5.76 -5.36 9.62
C LEU A 49 5.04 -5.86 10.88
N GLN A 50 4.89 -5.00 11.90
CA GLN A 50 4.11 -5.32 13.09
C GLN A 50 2.63 -5.57 12.76
N THR A 51 2.07 -4.78 11.85
CA THR A 51 0.68 -4.93 11.39
C THR A 51 0.49 -6.27 10.67
N ILE A 52 1.41 -6.63 9.77
CA ILE A 52 1.42 -7.93 9.08
C ILE A 52 1.43 -9.08 10.09
N GLU A 53 2.29 -9.00 11.10
CA GLU A 53 2.37 -10.06 12.11
C GLU A 53 1.08 -10.16 12.94
N THR A 54 0.49 -9.03 13.28
CA THR A 54 -0.78 -8.98 14.02
C THR A 54 -1.91 -9.63 13.21
N VAL A 55 -2.03 -9.30 11.92
CA VAL A 55 -3.01 -9.91 11.01
C VAL A 55 -2.76 -11.40 10.86
N ARG A 56 -1.49 -11.85 10.76
CA ARG A 56 -1.13 -13.27 10.70
C ARG A 56 -1.55 -14.03 11.97
N GLN A 57 -1.42 -13.43 13.15
CA GLN A 57 -1.88 -14.05 14.39
C GLN A 57 -3.41 -14.20 14.42
N GLN A 58 -4.14 -13.16 14.04
CA GLN A 58 -5.61 -13.22 13.94
C GLN A 58 -6.08 -14.25 12.92
N LEU A 59 -5.33 -14.42 11.83
CA LEU A 59 -5.66 -15.38 10.77
C LEU A 59 -5.64 -16.84 11.26
N GLN A 60 -4.86 -17.16 12.31
CA GLN A 60 -4.79 -18.53 12.84
C GLN A 60 -6.09 -19.00 13.50
N THR A 61 -6.87 -18.06 14.05
CA THR A 61 -8.12 -18.35 14.76
C THR A 61 -9.35 -17.90 13.98
N ALA A 62 -9.18 -17.22 12.86
CA ALA A 62 -10.26 -16.73 12.03
C ALA A 62 -10.87 -17.84 11.15
N GLU A 63 -12.20 -17.85 11.08
CA GLU A 63 -12.97 -18.78 10.26
C GLU A 63 -13.95 -18.03 9.36
N GLY A 64 -14.51 -18.73 8.37
CA GLY A 64 -15.55 -18.20 7.48
C GLY A 64 -15.14 -16.92 6.74
N THR A 65 -16.05 -15.95 6.68
CA THR A 65 -15.85 -14.68 5.95
C THR A 65 -14.78 -13.79 6.60
N THR A 66 -14.62 -13.86 7.93
CA THR A 66 -13.56 -13.10 8.63
C THR A 66 -12.17 -13.53 8.18
N LYS A 67 -11.97 -14.83 7.93
CA LYS A 67 -10.71 -15.34 7.38
C LYS A 67 -10.43 -14.73 5.99
N VAL A 68 -11.46 -14.65 5.14
CA VAL A 68 -11.36 -14.03 3.80
C VAL A 68 -10.99 -12.54 3.90
N ASP A 69 -11.64 -11.79 4.78
CA ASP A 69 -11.37 -10.35 4.98
C ASP A 69 -9.93 -10.11 5.46
N LEU A 70 -9.44 -10.95 6.39
CA LEU A 70 -8.06 -10.89 6.86
C LEU A 70 -7.05 -11.24 5.77
N LEU A 71 -7.31 -12.26 4.95
CA LEU A 71 -6.45 -12.61 3.81
C LEU A 71 -6.40 -11.49 2.76
N ASN A 72 -7.54 -10.85 2.47
CA ASN A 72 -7.59 -9.70 1.57
C ASN A 72 -6.84 -8.50 2.12
N THR A 73 -6.95 -8.25 3.43
CA THR A 73 -6.18 -7.22 4.12
C THR A 73 -4.68 -7.52 4.07
N LEU A 74 -4.29 -8.76 4.38
CA LEU A 74 -2.91 -9.23 4.35
C LEU A 74 -2.31 -9.07 2.95
N SER A 75 -3.05 -9.44 1.90
CA SER A 75 -2.62 -9.23 0.52
C SER A 75 -2.31 -7.76 0.24
N GLY A 76 -3.20 -6.85 0.69
CA GLY A 76 -3.03 -5.41 0.57
C GLY A 76 -1.76 -4.88 1.22
N LEU A 77 -1.44 -5.36 2.43
CA LEU A 77 -0.21 -5.00 3.15
C LEU A 77 1.05 -5.47 2.40
N TRP A 78 1.00 -6.66 1.78
CA TRP A 78 2.13 -7.22 1.06
C TRP A 78 2.41 -6.59 -0.30
N ARG A 79 1.46 -5.84 -0.90
CA ARG A 79 1.55 -5.29 -2.27
C ARG A 79 2.88 -4.58 -2.56
N ASN A 80 3.41 -3.82 -1.60
CA ASN A 80 4.65 -3.04 -1.74
C ASN A 80 5.87 -3.65 -1.03
N VAL A 81 5.72 -4.85 -0.45
CA VAL A 81 6.77 -5.50 0.35
C VAL A 81 7.18 -6.82 -0.27
N ASN A 82 6.21 -7.68 -0.59
CA ASN A 82 6.43 -9.00 -1.18
C ASN A 82 5.26 -9.37 -2.08
N LEU A 83 5.46 -9.22 -3.39
CA LEU A 83 4.43 -9.54 -4.39
C LEU A 83 4.00 -11.01 -4.38
N ALA A 84 4.88 -11.95 -4.00
CA ALA A 84 4.53 -13.37 -3.95
C ALA A 84 3.55 -13.67 -2.81
N GLU A 85 3.83 -13.15 -1.61
CA GLU A 85 2.93 -13.26 -0.46
C GLU A 85 1.60 -12.53 -0.70
N SER A 86 1.65 -11.38 -1.39
CA SER A 86 0.45 -10.64 -1.80
C SER A 86 -0.45 -11.46 -2.72
N TYR A 87 0.15 -12.10 -3.73
CA TYR A 87 -0.55 -12.98 -4.65
C TYR A 87 -1.12 -14.22 -3.95
N GLN A 88 -0.31 -14.88 -3.11
CA GLN A 88 -0.75 -16.06 -2.37
C GLN A 88 -1.96 -15.75 -1.49
N SER A 89 -1.87 -14.67 -0.71
CA SER A 89 -2.96 -14.24 0.18
C SER A 89 -4.24 -13.89 -0.59
N ALA A 90 -4.11 -13.17 -1.72
CA ALA A 90 -5.26 -12.82 -2.57
C ALA A 90 -5.90 -14.05 -3.24
N SER A 91 -5.08 -15.00 -3.70
CA SER A 91 -5.55 -16.21 -4.36
C SER A 91 -6.26 -17.14 -3.37
N GLU A 92 -5.73 -17.27 -2.15
CA GLU A 92 -6.39 -18.01 -1.07
C GLU A 92 -7.71 -17.33 -0.66
N ALA A 93 -7.71 -16.00 -0.51
CA ALA A 93 -8.92 -15.24 -0.23
C ALA A 93 -9.99 -15.47 -1.29
N LEU A 94 -9.63 -15.41 -2.58
CA LEU A 94 -10.54 -15.65 -3.69
C LEU A 94 -11.15 -17.05 -3.64
N ALA A 95 -10.33 -18.08 -3.45
CA ALA A 95 -10.78 -19.46 -3.41
C ALA A 95 -11.77 -19.70 -2.25
N LEU A 96 -11.45 -19.21 -1.05
CA LEU A 96 -12.33 -19.34 0.13
C LEU A 96 -13.61 -18.50 -0.03
N ALA A 97 -13.51 -17.31 -0.60
CA ALA A 97 -14.67 -16.46 -0.85
C ALA A 97 -15.64 -17.11 -1.86
N GLN A 98 -15.11 -17.75 -2.90
CA GLN A 98 -15.91 -18.51 -3.87
C GLN A 98 -16.60 -19.71 -3.23
N GLN A 99 -15.90 -20.47 -2.39
CA GLN A 99 -16.49 -21.61 -1.66
C GLN A 99 -17.62 -21.20 -0.71
N SER A 100 -17.48 -20.04 -0.09
CA SER A 100 -18.48 -19.50 0.85
C SER A 100 -19.53 -18.60 0.19
N ALA A 101 -19.51 -18.45 -1.13
CA ALA A 101 -20.33 -17.51 -1.88
C ALA A 101 -20.30 -16.07 -1.33
N TYR A 102 -19.16 -15.67 -0.77
CA TYR A 102 -18.95 -14.36 -0.15
C TYR A 102 -18.55 -13.31 -1.20
N THR A 103 -19.54 -12.72 -1.87
CA THR A 103 -19.34 -11.80 -2.99
C THR A 103 -18.41 -10.63 -2.67
N THR A 104 -18.52 -10.04 -1.47
CA THR A 104 -17.65 -8.95 -1.05
C THR A 104 -16.18 -9.35 -0.99
N GLY A 105 -15.90 -10.53 -0.42
CA GLY A 105 -14.55 -11.09 -0.40
C GLY A 105 -14.01 -11.41 -1.80
N ILE A 106 -14.87 -11.84 -2.72
CA ILE A 106 -14.51 -12.07 -4.13
C ILE A 106 -14.10 -10.76 -4.81
N MET A 107 -14.88 -9.68 -4.63
CA MET A 107 -14.56 -8.36 -5.19
C MET A 107 -13.20 -7.84 -4.71
N ASP A 108 -12.97 -7.90 -3.40
CA ASP A 108 -11.73 -7.42 -2.80
C ASP A 108 -10.52 -8.27 -3.22
N ALA A 109 -10.70 -9.58 -3.38
CA ALA A 109 -9.66 -10.48 -3.87
C ALA A 109 -9.31 -10.22 -5.35
N HIS A 110 -10.31 -10.02 -6.21
CA HIS A 110 -10.08 -9.60 -7.59
C HIS A 110 -9.33 -8.27 -7.65
N ASN A 111 -9.71 -7.29 -6.84
CA ASN A 111 -8.98 -6.02 -6.76
C ASN A 111 -7.50 -6.21 -6.33
N ASN A 112 -7.25 -7.08 -5.34
CA ASN A 112 -5.89 -7.43 -4.91
C ASN A 112 -5.06 -8.08 -6.03
N LEU A 113 -5.63 -9.07 -6.74
CA LEU A 113 -4.97 -9.73 -7.87
C LEU A 113 -4.72 -8.76 -9.03
N GLY A 114 -5.66 -7.84 -9.28
CA GLY A 114 -5.49 -6.79 -10.28
C GLY A 114 -4.28 -5.91 -9.98
N VAL A 115 -4.11 -5.49 -8.72
CA VAL A 115 -2.93 -4.71 -8.29
C VAL A 115 -1.64 -5.52 -8.38
N PHE A 116 -1.68 -6.83 -8.11
CA PHE A 116 -0.52 -7.70 -8.30
C PHE A 116 -0.08 -7.73 -9.77
N TYR A 117 -1.00 -7.95 -10.72
CA TYR A 117 -0.67 -7.98 -12.15
C TYR A 117 -0.24 -6.61 -12.66
N TRP A 118 -0.86 -5.54 -12.16
CA TRP A 118 -0.41 -4.18 -12.45
C TRP A 118 1.03 -3.95 -12.00
N SER A 119 1.40 -4.41 -10.80
CA SER A 119 2.78 -4.33 -10.28
C SER A 119 3.78 -5.17 -11.10
N LYS A 120 3.30 -6.15 -11.86
CA LYS A 120 4.06 -6.94 -12.84
C LYS A 120 4.04 -6.35 -14.25
N SER A 121 3.42 -5.18 -14.44
CA SER A 121 3.19 -4.55 -15.74
C SER A 121 2.34 -5.37 -16.70
N ASP A 122 1.62 -6.39 -16.21
CA ASP A 122 0.62 -7.13 -16.99
C ASP A 122 -0.73 -6.43 -16.90
N TYR A 123 -0.85 -5.34 -17.66
CA TYR A 123 -2.03 -4.47 -17.61
C TYR A 123 -3.30 -5.17 -18.11
N ASN A 124 -3.18 -6.16 -19.00
CA ASN A 124 -4.33 -6.90 -19.52
C ASN A 124 -4.95 -7.80 -18.46
N ARG A 125 -4.14 -8.57 -17.72
CA ARG A 125 -4.66 -9.37 -16.60
C ARG A 125 -5.15 -8.50 -15.46
N ALA A 126 -4.46 -7.39 -15.19
CA ALA A 126 -4.93 -6.44 -14.20
C ALA A 126 -6.34 -5.91 -14.54
N LEU A 127 -6.55 -5.54 -15.80
CA LEU A 127 -7.84 -5.09 -16.32
C LEU A 127 -8.95 -6.14 -16.14
N GLU A 128 -8.68 -7.40 -16.49
CA GLU A 128 -9.64 -8.51 -16.31
C GLU A 128 -10.08 -8.63 -14.84
N HIS A 129 -9.13 -8.58 -13.91
CA HIS A 129 -9.42 -8.65 -12.48
C HIS A 129 -10.23 -7.44 -11.99
N PHE A 130 -9.87 -6.21 -12.39
CA PHE A 130 -10.63 -5.03 -11.98
C PHE A 130 -12.03 -4.99 -12.60
N GLN A 131 -12.19 -5.42 -13.86
CA GLN A 131 -13.50 -5.55 -14.50
C GLN A 131 -14.37 -6.57 -13.77
N ARG A 132 -13.79 -7.71 -13.37
CA ARG A 132 -14.54 -8.72 -12.62
C ARG A 132 -15.03 -8.21 -11.26
N ALA A 133 -14.23 -7.40 -10.56
CA ALA A 133 -14.66 -6.74 -9.34
C ALA A 133 -15.82 -5.75 -9.60
N ALA A 134 -15.75 -4.97 -10.69
CA ALA A 134 -16.80 -4.03 -11.08
C ALA A 134 -18.13 -4.74 -11.44
N GLU A 135 -18.06 -5.83 -12.20
CA GLU A 135 -19.24 -6.64 -12.57
C GLU A 135 -20.00 -7.17 -11.37
N LEU A 136 -19.29 -7.52 -10.29
CA LEU A 136 -19.88 -8.00 -9.04
C LEU A 136 -20.41 -6.86 -8.16
N ALA A 137 -19.77 -5.70 -8.19
CA ALA A 137 -20.18 -4.54 -7.41
C ALA A 137 -21.46 -3.89 -7.94
N LEU A 138 -21.67 -3.92 -9.26
CA LEU A 138 -22.80 -3.30 -9.94
C LEU A 138 -24.18 -3.79 -9.43
N PRO A 139 -24.50 -5.09 -9.40
CA PRO A 139 -25.80 -5.57 -8.93
C PRO A 139 -26.01 -5.38 -7.41
N LEU A 140 -24.93 -5.20 -6.64
CA LEU A 140 -24.98 -4.97 -5.19
C LEU A 140 -25.19 -3.50 -4.82
N ASN A 141 -25.17 -2.59 -5.81
CA ASN A 141 -25.14 -1.14 -5.58
C ASN A 141 -24.01 -0.70 -4.63
N ASP A 142 -22.90 -1.45 -4.60
CA ASP A 142 -21.71 -1.08 -3.82
C ASP A 142 -20.93 0.00 -4.59
N THR A 143 -21.38 1.25 -4.43
CA THR A 143 -20.83 2.40 -5.15
C THR A 143 -19.36 2.65 -4.82
N TYR A 144 -18.91 2.28 -3.62
CA TYR A 144 -17.52 2.42 -3.21
C TYR A 144 -16.61 1.45 -3.98
N ARG A 145 -16.92 0.14 -3.95
CA ARG A 145 -16.12 -0.87 -4.67
C ARG A 145 -16.20 -0.71 -6.17
N LEU A 146 -17.38 -0.34 -6.69
CA LEU A 146 -17.55 -0.05 -8.11
C LEU A 146 -16.68 1.15 -8.54
N GLY A 147 -16.69 2.24 -7.76
CA GLY A 147 -15.85 3.40 -8.00
C GLY A 147 -14.36 3.05 -7.95
N LEU A 148 -13.92 2.25 -6.98
CA LEU A 148 -12.53 1.81 -6.86
C LEU A 148 -12.11 0.95 -8.06
N ALA A 149 -12.95 0.00 -8.46
CA ALA A 149 -12.68 -0.87 -9.61
C ALA A 149 -12.59 -0.06 -10.91
N TRP A 150 -13.51 0.87 -11.16
CA TRP A 150 -13.46 1.75 -12.32
C TRP A 150 -12.27 2.70 -12.31
N HIS A 151 -11.87 3.22 -11.14
CA HIS A 151 -10.64 3.99 -11.01
C HIS A 151 -9.42 3.18 -11.46
N ASN A 152 -9.31 1.93 -11.00
CA ASN A 152 -8.21 1.04 -11.35
C ASN A 152 -8.23 0.62 -12.84
N VAL A 153 -9.43 0.42 -13.42
CA VAL A 153 -9.58 0.23 -14.88
C VAL A 153 -9.06 1.45 -15.65
N GLY A 154 -9.40 2.66 -15.21
CA GLY A 154 -8.89 3.90 -15.81
C GLY A 154 -7.36 3.98 -15.75
N GLU A 155 -6.76 3.61 -14.62
CA GLU A 155 -5.30 3.52 -14.50
C GLU A 155 -4.70 2.53 -15.50
N MET A 156 -5.32 1.35 -15.71
CA MET A 156 -4.81 0.37 -16.67
C MET A 156 -4.79 0.93 -18.09
N TYR A 157 -5.88 1.59 -18.51
CA TYR A 157 -5.91 2.26 -19.81
C TYR A 157 -4.90 3.39 -19.92
N ARG A 158 -4.65 4.14 -18.84
CA ARG A 158 -3.62 5.18 -18.79
C ARG A 158 -2.21 4.59 -19.00
N TYR A 159 -1.90 3.45 -18.38
CA TYR A 159 -0.62 2.75 -18.58
C TYR A 159 -0.48 2.17 -20.00
N GLN A 160 -1.60 1.86 -20.65
CA GLN A 160 -1.66 1.43 -22.06
C GLN A 160 -1.70 2.60 -23.05
N SER A 161 -1.57 3.85 -22.58
CA SER A 161 -1.68 5.08 -23.40
C SER A 161 -3.04 5.27 -24.09
N ASN A 162 -4.09 4.58 -23.64
CA ASN A 162 -5.46 4.81 -24.08
C ASN A 162 -6.14 5.87 -23.21
N TYR A 163 -5.79 7.13 -23.45
CA TYR A 163 -6.20 8.24 -22.60
C TYR A 163 -7.71 8.53 -22.65
N ASP A 164 -8.37 8.26 -23.77
CA ASP A 164 -9.81 8.48 -23.93
C ASP A 164 -10.60 7.55 -23.00
N LEU A 165 -10.28 6.25 -23.01
CA LEU A 165 -10.90 5.29 -22.09
C LEU A 165 -10.51 5.55 -20.64
N ALA A 166 -9.25 5.91 -20.38
CA ALA A 166 -8.82 6.27 -19.03
C ALA A 166 -9.64 7.43 -18.46
N PHE A 167 -9.84 8.48 -19.25
CA PHE A 167 -10.65 9.64 -18.88
C PHE A 167 -12.11 9.26 -18.63
N GLU A 168 -12.71 8.44 -19.49
CA GLU A 168 -14.08 7.95 -19.30
C GLU A 168 -14.25 7.22 -17.97
N TYR A 169 -13.39 6.24 -17.69
CA TYR A 169 -13.48 5.43 -16.47
C TYR A 169 -13.15 6.23 -15.20
N HIS A 170 -12.20 7.17 -15.26
CA HIS A 170 -11.94 8.08 -14.15
C HIS A 170 -13.13 8.99 -13.87
N ASN A 171 -13.83 9.51 -14.88
CA ASN A 171 -15.05 10.30 -14.67
C ASN A 171 -16.19 9.47 -14.09
N LYS A 172 -16.37 8.23 -14.55
CA LYS A 172 -17.33 7.29 -13.96
C LYS A 172 -17.06 7.05 -12.47
N ALA A 173 -15.79 6.77 -12.12
CA ALA A 173 -15.39 6.60 -10.73
C ALA A 173 -15.59 7.87 -9.89
N LEU A 174 -15.21 9.03 -10.43
CA LEU A 174 -15.39 10.32 -9.78
C LEU A 174 -16.86 10.61 -9.48
N HIS A 175 -17.75 10.36 -10.45
CA HIS A 175 -19.19 10.56 -10.27
C HIS A 175 -19.71 9.76 -9.06
N LEU A 176 -19.36 8.46 -8.96
CA LEU A 176 -19.74 7.63 -7.81
C LEU A 176 -19.18 8.17 -6.49
N PHE A 177 -17.89 8.54 -6.44
CA PHE A 177 -17.29 9.08 -5.21
C PHE A 177 -17.91 10.41 -4.79
N THR A 178 -18.32 11.26 -5.75
CA THR A 178 -19.02 12.51 -5.43
C THR A 178 -20.41 12.26 -4.85
N GLN A 179 -21.13 11.25 -5.34
CA GLN A 179 -22.42 10.87 -4.78
C GLN A 179 -22.29 10.37 -3.33
N ILE A 180 -21.27 9.55 -3.03
CA ILE A 180 -21.00 9.07 -1.66
C ILE A 180 -20.72 10.25 -0.73
N ARG A 181 -19.90 11.23 -1.16
CA ARG A 181 -19.54 12.39 -0.34
C ARG A 181 -20.73 13.28 0.02
N GLN A 182 -21.77 13.33 -0.80
CA GLN A 182 -22.95 14.17 -0.56
C GLN A 182 -23.96 13.55 0.43
N VAL A 183 -23.75 12.31 0.87
CA VAL A 183 -24.67 11.54 1.74
C VAL A 183 -24.22 11.53 3.22
N VAL A 184 -23.14 12.23 3.56
CA VAL A 184 -22.58 12.35 4.92
C VAL A 184 -22.75 13.77 5.45
#